data_AF-A0A933E4C8-F1
#
_entry.id   AF-A0A933E4C8-F1
#
_cell.length_a   1.000
_cell.length_b   1.000
_cell.length_c   1.000
_cell.angle_alpha   90.00
_cell.angle_beta   90.00
_cell.angle_gamma   90.00
#
_symmetry.space_group_name_H-M   'P 1'
#
loop_
_entity.id
_entity.type
_entity.pdbx_description
1 polymer ?
#
loop_
_entity_poly.entity_id
_entity_poly.type
_entity_poly.pdbx_seq_one_letter_code
_entity_poly.pdbx_strand_id
1 'polypeptide(L)'
;MKPLSPSALASFARWGRQGGRRRRRALSAERRRRIASQAACTRGGVEAPRPAGRSIRLEKPAWDDPVFLEEVLDEGALSNWRELYRQVADRPFGEVAQALEKVLSSAAIYGATPLWRGLLKNLQGGSSA
;
A
#
# COMPACT_ATOMS: atom_id res chain seq x y z
N MET A 1 -23.38 -16.26 -10.81
CA MET A 1 -23.62 -15.41 -9.61
C MET A 1 -25.12 -15.21 -9.48
N LYS A 2 -25.73 -15.50 -8.34
CA LYS A 2 -27.17 -15.24 -8.12
C LYS A 2 -27.37 -13.75 -7.78
N PRO A 3 -28.33 -13.05 -8.40
CA PRO A 3 -28.62 -11.66 -8.06
C PRO A 3 -29.16 -11.55 -6.64
N LEU A 4 -28.79 -10.48 -5.94
CA LEU A 4 -29.27 -10.19 -4.58
C LEU A 4 -30.78 -9.96 -4.58
N SER A 5 -31.44 -10.39 -3.50
CA SER A 5 -32.88 -10.15 -3.34
C SER A 5 -33.18 -8.64 -3.20
N PRO A 6 -34.39 -8.21 -3.58
CA PRO A 6 -34.79 -6.80 -3.44
C PRO A 6 -34.63 -6.23 -2.02
N SER A 7 -34.86 -7.05 -0.98
CA SER A 7 -34.70 -6.60 0.42
C SER A 7 -33.22 -6.45 0.82
N ALA A 8 -32.33 -7.26 0.27
CA ALA A 8 -30.89 -7.15 0.49
C ALA A 8 -30.33 -5.88 -0.17
N LEU A 9 -30.77 -5.55 -1.39
CA LEU A 9 -30.41 -4.30 -2.06
C LEU A 9 -30.90 -3.07 -1.29
N ALA A 10 -32.14 -3.09 -0.80
CA ALA A 10 -32.70 -2.01 0.01
C ALA A 10 -31.92 -1.80 1.32
N SER A 11 -31.54 -2.91 1.98
CA SER A 11 -30.73 -2.88 3.20
C SER A 11 -29.34 -2.31 2.95
N PHE A 12 -28.68 -2.74 1.87
CA PHE A 12 -27.37 -2.23 1.48
C PHE A 12 -27.40 -0.73 1.18
N ALA A 13 -28.41 -0.27 0.43
CA ALA A 13 -28.60 1.15 0.14
C ALA A 13 -28.86 1.99 1.42
N ARG A 14 -29.58 1.43 2.39
CA ARG A 14 -29.82 2.07 3.69
C ARG A 14 -28.51 2.18 4.49
N TRP A 15 -27.74 1.11 4.60
CA TRP A 15 -26.45 1.11 5.30
C TRP A 15 -25.43 2.03 4.64
N GLY A 16 -25.36 2.03 3.31
CA GLY A 16 -24.51 2.95 2.55
C GLY A 16 -24.82 4.42 2.85
N ARG A 17 -26.12 4.78 2.89
CA ARG A 17 -26.57 6.14 3.26
C ARG A 17 -26.22 6.48 4.71
N GLN A 18 -26.43 5.56 5.65
CA GLN A 18 -26.14 5.78 7.07
C GLN A 18 -24.63 5.94 7.33
N GLY A 19 -23.81 5.06 6.75
CA GLY A 19 -22.35 5.14 6.82
C GLY A 19 -21.78 6.36 6.10
N GLY A 20 -22.37 6.77 4.96
CA GLY A 20 -22.02 8.01 4.27
C GLY A 20 -22.30 9.25 5.12
N ARG A 21 -23.45 9.31 5.80
CA ARG A 21 -23.80 10.41 6.71
C ARG A 21 -22.86 10.49 7.91
N ARG A 22 -22.52 9.36 8.54
CA ARG A 22 -21.54 9.31 9.64
C ARG A 22 -20.16 9.82 9.18
N ARG A 23 -19.66 9.33 8.04
CA ARG A 23 -18.38 9.78 7.47
C ARG A 23 -18.39 11.28 7.14
N ARG A 24 -19.47 11.80 6.55
CA ARG A 24 -19.62 13.23 6.24
C ARG A 24 -19.55 14.10 7.50
N ARG A 25 -20.18 13.67 8.60
CA ARG A 25 -20.15 14.39 9.90
C ARG A 25 -18.76 14.41 10.52
N ALA A 26 -17.99 13.32 10.38
CA ALA A 26 -16.63 13.22 10.92
C ALA A 26 -15.55 13.94 10.08
N LEU A 27 -15.87 14.38 8.85
CA LEU A 27 -14.92 15.07 7.98
C LEU A 27 -14.85 16.56 8.31
N SER A 28 -13.66 17.02 8.71
CA SER A 28 -13.34 18.44 8.90
C SER A 28 -13.50 19.24 7.60
N ALA A 29 -13.68 20.56 7.73
CA ALA A 29 -13.84 21.46 6.59
C ALA A 29 -12.66 21.37 5.60
N GLU A 30 -11.45 21.23 6.13
CA GLU A 30 -10.22 21.05 5.35
C GLU A 30 -10.22 19.74 4.55
N ARG A 31 -10.62 18.63 5.18
CA ARG A 31 -10.67 17.32 4.51
C ARG A 31 -11.77 17.27 3.44
N ARG A 32 -12.88 18.00 3.63
CA ARG A 32 -13.91 18.18 2.60
C ARG A 32 -13.39 18.98 1.40
N ARG A 33 -12.59 20.02 1.62
CA ARG A 33 -11.94 20.80 0.55
C ARG A 33 -10.98 19.93 -0.27
N ARG A 34 -10.15 19.09 0.39
CA ARG A 34 -9.28 18.13 -0.32
C ARG A 34 -10.07 17.16 -1.19
N ILE A 35 -11.13 16.55 -0.67
CA ILE A 35 -11.97 15.61 -1.45
C ILE A 35 -12.62 16.31 -2.64
N ALA A 36 -13.13 17.54 -2.45
CA ALA A 36 -13.74 18.31 -3.53
C ALA A 36 -12.72 18.71 -4.60
N SER A 37 -11.53 19.17 -4.20
CA SER A 37 -10.42 19.49 -5.11
C SER A 37 -9.99 18.28 -5.91
N GLN A 38 -9.85 17.12 -5.26
CA GLN A 38 -9.46 15.87 -5.92
C GLN A 38 -10.53 15.43 -6.92
N ALA A 39 -11.82 15.49 -6.56
CA ALA A 39 -12.93 15.17 -7.46
C ALA A 39 -13.07 16.14 -8.64
N ALA A 40 -12.64 17.40 -8.48
CA ALA A 40 -12.59 18.39 -9.55
C ALA A 40 -11.43 18.09 -10.53
N CYS A 41 -10.24 17.76 -10.03
CA CYS A 41 -9.10 17.34 -10.86
C CYS A 41 -9.43 16.09 -11.69
N THR A 42 -10.06 15.07 -11.09
CA THR A 42 -10.48 13.86 -11.81
C THR A 42 -11.48 14.15 -12.94
N ARG A 43 -12.32 15.18 -12.82
CA ARG A 43 -13.27 15.58 -13.87
C ARG A 43 -12.68 16.47 -14.95
N GLY A 44 -11.65 17.26 -14.62
CA GLY A 44 -11.01 18.20 -15.55
C GLY A 44 -9.87 17.62 -16.37
N GLY A 45 -9.49 16.34 -16.19
CA GLY A 45 -8.33 15.75 -16.86
C GLY A 45 -6.98 16.35 -16.42
N VAL A 46 -6.99 17.23 -15.42
CA VAL A 46 -5.79 17.81 -14.83
C VAL A 46 -5.32 16.85 -13.74
N GLU A 47 -4.08 16.36 -13.86
CA GLU A 47 -3.41 15.50 -12.87
C GLU A 47 -3.65 16.11 -11.48
N ALA A 48 -4.34 15.38 -10.60
CA ALA A 48 -4.63 15.88 -9.25
C ALA A 48 -3.31 16.25 -8.55
N PRO A 49 -3.26 17.33 -7.74
CA PRO A 49 -2.07 17.64 -6.97
C PRO A 49 -1.69 16.41 -6.17
N ARG A 50 -0.51 15.86 -6.49
CA ARG A 50 -0.02 14.59 -5.95
C ARG A 50 -0.08 14.67 -4.42
N PRO A 51 -0.57 13.63 -3.74
CA PRO A 51 -0.64 13.65 -2.28
C PRO A 51 0.77 13.93 -1.74
N ALA A 52 0.88 14.93 -0.87
CA ALA A 52 2.03 15.10 0.00
C ALA A 52 2.21 13.77 0.75
N GLY A 53 3.33 13.09 0.47
CA GLY A 53 3.54 11.69 0.82
C GLY A 53 4.37 10.92 -0.21
N ARG A 54 4.64 11.48 -1.40
CA ARG A 54 5.68 10.89 -2.26
C ARG A 54 7.03 11.15 -1.58
N SER A 55 7.56 10.17 -0.85
CA SER A 55 8.91 10.23 -0.30
C SER A 55 9.87 10.66 -1.41
N ILE A 56 10.65 11.70 -1.14
CA ILE A 56 11.67 12.25 -2.05
C ILE A 56 12.65 11.13 -2.47
N ARG A 57 12.78 10.07 -1.67
CA ARG A 57 13.70 8.95 -1.90
C ARG A 57 13.20 7.94 -2.92
N LEU A 58 11.88 7.81 -3.14
CA LEU A 58 11.34 6.92 -4.18
C LEU A 58 11.63 7.40 -5.60
N GLU A 59 12.19 8.60 -5.78
CA GLU A 59 12.62 9.11 -7.09
C GLU A 59 13.93 8.48 -7.58
N LYS A 60 14.79 8.00 -6.67
CA LYS A 60 16.03 7.28 -7.00
C LYS A 60 16.09 5.95 -6.25
N PRO A 61 16.04 4.81 -6.95
CA PRO A 61 16.07 3.52 -6.28
C PRO A 61 17.41 3.29 -5.57
N ALA A 62 17.34 2.99 -4.27
CA ALA A 62 18.47 2.60 -3.42
C ALA A 62 18.10 1.30 -2.69
N TRP A 63 18.17 0.17 -3.41
CA TRP A 63 17.65 -1.12 -2.93
C TRP A 63 18.49 -1.77 -1.82
N ASP A 64 19.70 -1.28 -1.61
CA ASP A 64 20.61 -1.64 -0.52
C ASP A 64 20.40 -0.78 0.75
N ASP A 65 19.62 0.30 0.68
CA ASP A 65 19.27 1.14 1.83
C ASP A 65 18.05 0.57 2.58
N PRO A 66 18.19 0.15 3.85
CA PRO A 66 17.06 -0.31 4.66
C PRO A 66 15.93 0.71 4.79
N VAL A 67 16.23 2.02 4.84
CA VAL A 67 15.19 3.05 4.97
C VAL A 67 14.35 3.12 3.70
N PHE A 68 14.98 3.04 2.53
CA PHE A 68 14.29 2.99 1.25
C PHE A 68 13.40 1.74 1.14
N LEU A 69 13.91 0.59 1.58
CA LEU A 69 13.14 -0.66 1.58
C LEU A 69 11.92 -0.59 2.50
N GLU A 70 12.06 0.00 3.69
CA GLU A 70 10.93 0.22 4.61
C GLU A 70 9.84 1.05 3.94
N GLU A 71 10.20 2.16 3.27
CA GLU A 71 9.26 2.99 2.51
C GLU A 71 8.61 2.24 1.35
N VAL A 72 9.36 1.38 0.63
CA VAL A 72 8.80 0.53 -0.43
C VAL A 72 7.80 -0.47 0.13
N LEU A 73 8.05 -1.02 1.32
CA LEU A 73 7.15 -1.98 1.95
C LEU A 73 5.89 -1.33 2.53
N ASP A 74 5.97 -0.09 3.01
CA ASP A 74 4.84 0.63 3.60
C ASP A 74 3.98 1.36 2.54
N GLU A 75 4.62 2.09 1.63
CA GLU A 75 3.94 3.00 0.68
C GLU A 75 4.16 2.64 -0.79
N GLY A 76 5.00 1.65 -1.09
CA GLY A 76 5.38 1.31 -2.46
C GLY A 76 4.22 0.77 -3.31
N ALA A 77 4.29 1.05 -4.61
CA ALA A 77 3.39 0.45 -5.58
C ALA A 77 3.74 -1.03 -5.83
N LEU A 78 2.78 -1.80 -6.39
CA LEU A 78 2.99 -3.20 -6.75
C LEU A 78 4.18 -3.42 -7.70
N SER A 79 4.50 -2.44 -8.56
CA SER A 79 5.69 -2.47 -9.42
C SER A 79 7.00 -2.49 -8.60
N ASN A 80 7.05 -1.76 -7.50
CA ASN A 80 8.22 -1.71 -6.61
C ASN A 80 8.40 -3.06 -5.91
N TRP A 81 7.30 -3.69 -5.49
CA TRP A 81 7.33 -5.02 -4.87
C TRP A 81 7.78 -6.10 -5.86
N ARG A 82 7.36 -6.03 -7.12
CA ARG A 82 7.84 -6.94 -8.18
C ARG A 82 9.33 -6.79 -8.41
N GLU A 83 9.82 -5.55 -8.43
CA GLU A 83 11.23 -5.26 -8.64
C GLU A 83 12.09 -5.74 -7.46
N LEU A 84 11.64 -5.47 -6.22
CA LEU A 84 12.28 -5.99 -5.02
C LEU A 84 12.35 -7.52 -5.04
N TYR A 85 11.25 -8.18 -5.41
CA TYR A 85 11.20 -9.64 -5.50
C TYR A 85 12.22 -10.16 -6.52
N ARG A 86 12.31 -9.53 -7.69
CA ARG A 86 13.28 -9.91 -8.74
C ARG A 86 14.71 -9.86 -8.20
N GLN A 87 15.10 -8.77 -7.55
CA GLN A 87 16.46 -8.60 -7.04
C GLN A 87 16.80 -9.61 -5.93
N VAL A 88 15.86 -9.87 -5.03
CA VAL A 88 16.06 -10.85 -3.95
C VAL A 88 16.04 -12.29 -4.49
N ALA A 89 15.20 -12.60 -5.48
CA ALA A 89 15.17 -13.92 -6.10
C ALA A 89 16.45 -14.22 -6.90
N ASP A 90 16.99 -13.21 -7.60
CA ASP A 90 18.25 -13.33 -8.34
C ASP A 90 19.45 -13.51 -7.39
N ARG A 91 19.43 -12.86 -6.22
CA ARG A 91 20.49 -12.94 -5.20
C ARG A 91 19.91 -13.06 -3.78
N PRO A 92 19.48 -14.27 -3.35
CA PRO A 92 18.81 -14.47 -2.05
C PRO A 92 19.66 -14.14 -0.82
N PHE A 93 20.98 -14.07 -0.99
CA PHE A 93 21.96 -13.72 0.03
C PHE A 93 22.72 -12.42 -0.29
N GLY A 94 22.29 -11.69 -1.31
CA GLY A 94 22.91 -10.44 -1.75
C GLY A 94 22.60 -9.25 -0.82
N GLU A 95 23.21 -8.10 -1.13
CA GLU A 95 23.09 -6.87 -0.32
C GLU A 95 21.64 -6.42 -0.12
N VAL A 96 20.82 -6.50 -1.16
CA VAL A 96 19.38 -6.16 -1.10
C VAL A 96 18.62 -7.12 -0.17
N ALA A 97 18.93 -8.41 -0.21
CA ALA A 97 18.31 -9.40 0.67
C ALA A 97 18.71 -9.19 2.14
N GLN A 98 19.97 -8.83 2.39
CA GLN A 98 20.46 -8.50 3.73
C GLN A 98 19.86 -7.19 4.25
N ALA A 99 19.74 -6.16 3.41
CA ALA A 99 19.07 -4.91 3.76
C ALA A 99 17.59 -5.17 4.07
N LEU A 100 16.91 -5.99 3.26
CA LEU A 100 15.53 -6.41 3.51
C LEU A 100 15.41 -7.16 4.83
N GLU A 101 16.31 -8.10 5.14
CA GLU A 101 16.30 -8.83 6.41
C GLU A 101 16.40 -7.88 7.61
N LYS A 102 17.27 -6.86 7.54
CA LYS A 102 17.36 -5.81 8.57
C LYS A 102 16.02 -5.11 8.78
N VAL A 103 15.37 -4.66 7.71
CA VAL A 103 14.04 -4.01 7.78
C VAL A 103 13.01 -4.95 8.38
N LEU A 104 12.98 -6.22 7.94
CA LEU A 104 12.04 -7.21 8.44
C LEU A 104 12.27 -7.56 9.91
N SER A 105 13.46 -7.31 10.45
CA SER A 105 13.80 -7.50 11.87
C SER A 105 13.43 -6.29 12.74
N SER A 106 13.49 -5.07 12.19
CA SER A 106 13.31 -3.82 12.93
C SER A 106 11.92 -3.18 12.77
N ALA A 107 11.25 -3.38 11.64
CA ALA A 107 9.99 -2.74 11.29
C ALA A 107 8.81 -3.73 11.28
N ALA A 108 7.65 -3.27 11.77
CA ALA A 108 6.40 -4.03 11.81
C ALA A 108 5.35 -3.39 10.90
N ILE A 109 5.50 -3.59 9.58
CA ILE A 109 4.55 -3.10 8.59
C ILE A 109 3.46 -4.16 8.42
N TYR A 110 2.22 -3.77 8.74
CA TYR A 110 1.08 -4.69 8.74
C TYR A 110 0.91 -5.37 7.38
N GLY A 111 0.88 -6.70 7.38
CA GLY A 111 0.73 -7.51 6.16
C GLY A 111 2.01 -7.64 5.33
N ALA A 112 2.81 -6.59 5.18
CA ALA A 112 4.04 -6.61 4.38
C ALA A 112 5.17 -7.40 5.07
N THR A 113 5.53 -7.06 6.31
CA THR A 113 6.62 -7.73 7.04
C THR A 113 6.47 -9.25 7.12
N PRO A 114 5.33 -9.82 7.58
CA PRO A 114 5.19 -11.28 7.66
C PRO A 114 5.24 -11.97 6.29
N LEU A 115 4.65 -11.34 5.25
CA LEU A 115 4.69 -11.87 3.88
C LEU A 115 6.12 -11.93 3.35
N TRP A 116 6.86 -10.83 3.46
CA TRP A 116 8.22 -10.74 2.96
C TRP A 116 9.20 -11.60 3.75
N ARG A 117 8.99 -11.78 5.06
CA ARG A 117 9.77 -12.72 5.87
C ARG A 117 9.58 -14.16 5.42
N GLY A 118 8.35 -14.57 5.11
CA GLY A 118 8.08 -15.90 4.55
C GLY A 118 8.70 -16.09 3.16
N LEU A 119 8.56 -15.09 2.29
CA LEU A 119 9.17 -15.09 0.96
C LEU A 119 10.69 -15.21 1.00
N LEU A 120 11.36 -14.38 1.81
CA LEU A 120 12.80 -14.38 1.94
C LEU A 120 13.31 -15.73 2.46
N LYS A 121 12.68 -16.27 3.50
CA LYS A 121 13.00 -17.62 4.02
C LYS A 121 12.88 -18.69 2.93
N ASN A 122 11.78 -18.70 2.18
CA ASN A 122 11.58 -19.67 1.11
C ASN A 122 12.65 -19.55 0.01
N LEU A 123 13.01 -18.33 -0.39
CA LEU A 123 14.05 -18.08 -1.39
C LEU A 123 15.45 -18.51 -0.90
N GLN A 124 15.71 -18.43 0.40
CA GLN A 124 16.96 -18.87 1.03
C GLN A 124 16.97 -20.37 1.38
N GLY A 125 15.92 -21.12 1.01
CA GLY A 125 15.81 -22.56 1.30
C GLY A 125 15.38 -22.88 2.73
N GLY A 126 14.96 -21.89 3.51
CA GLY A 126 14.33 -22.09 4.81
C GLY A 126 12.94 -22.67 4.62
N SER A 127 12.70 -23.89 5.12
CA SER A 127 11.36 -24.48 5.14
C SER A 127 10.45 -23.64 6.02
N SER A 128 9.38 -23.08 5.46
CA SER A 128 8.33 -22.40 6.23
C SER A 128 7.57 -23.46 7.04
N ALA A 129 7.91 -23.60 8.32
CA ALA A 129 7.13 -24.33 9.32
C ALA A 129 6.02 -23.45 9.90
#